data_AF-A0A291QM80-F1
#
_entry.id   AF-A0A291QM80-F1
#
_cell.length_a   1.000
_cell.length_b   1.000
_cell.length_c   1.000
_cell.angle_alpha   90.00
_cell.angle_beta   90.00
_cell.angle_gamma   90.00
#
_symmetry.space_group_name_H-M   'P 1'
#
loop_
_entity.id
_entity.type
_entity.pdbx_description
1 polymer ?
#
loop_
_entity_poly.entity_id
_entity_poly.type
_entity_poly.pdbx_seq_one_letter_code
_entity_poly.pdbx_strand_id
1 'polypeptide(L)'
;MVQLVRMLDAGQGWLGVPDAPLRRHRSLRAAVGAGYALCEPTERTTWARLSVFAGDFDEDAAVFVCSGGGLGAEEVPVCLARLVLASVLTPVRDPGGVLPPRYRMTEAARGFGAERLQSAGETAAAVSRHLYWYANIASSAHHLWSTGLHEQATTLVREEEDNLHAALARQPHRADEATAALAVAVDLWFWWAVCGRAAEGREHLRRLLPVGRADTRLCGQALWLAGWLAVCVDAPDAAELLGQAWRVGMLAGDDATIGRVSHVLGAVALEEGRTERAIAHLWEAADTIPVHAEHGPPAAVSWALLAVAQAKVSPADARRSIRRASAGPQPRHDVWTRSMTQYAQALVDHRRGRRSRAWRRAHKALAGAIGVAGAARTTAPGKADGTTGAAGAGPAAAMMTGPPGAALIHQLIADIEAGPPPSI
;
A
#
# COMPACT_ATOMS: atom_id res chain seq x y z
N MET A 1 46.72 11.80 -3.34
CA MET A 1 46.32 12.52 -4.58
C MET A 1 47.02 12.01 -5.85
N VAL A 2 48.34 11.79 -5.85
CA VAL A 2 49.11 11.35 -7.05
C VAL A 2 48.76 9.92 -7.54
N GLN A 3 48.33 9.03 -6.64
CA GLN A 3 47.99 7.64 -6.96
C GLN A 3 46.62 7.50 -7.66
N LEU A 4 45.67 8.39 -7.36
CA LEU A 4 44.34 8.47 -7.97
C LEU A 4 44.42 8.98 -9.42
N VAL A 5 45.31 9.95 -9.68
CA VAL A 5 45.57 10.48 -11.03
C VAL A 5 46.21 9.42 -11.93
N ARG A 6 47.17 8.64 -11.43
CA ARG A 6 47.81 7.56 -12.20
C ARG A 6 46.88 6.40 -12.58
N MET A 7 45.82 6.13 -11.82
CA MET A 7 44.81 5.14 -12.19
C MET A 7 43.78 5.67 -13.21
N LEU A 8 43.59 6.99 -13.27
CA LEU A 8 42.66 7.64 -14.21
C LEU A 8 43.32 7.98 -15.57
N ASP A 9 44.62 8.24 -15.60
CA ASP A 9 45.35 8.65 -16.82
C ASP A 9 45.56 7.54 -17.85
N ALA A 10 45.44 6.26 -17.48
CA ALA A 10 45.61 5.14 -18.42
C ALA A 10 44.47 5.02 -19.46
N GLY A 11 43.44 5.86 -19.42
CA GLY A 11 42.22 5.71 -20.23
C GLY A 11 41.79 6.91 -21.08
N GLN A 12 42.51 8.03 -21.09
CA GLN A 12 42.04 9.28 -21.73
C GLN A 12 42.35 9.39 -23.23
N GLY A 13 41.93 8.40 -24.02
CA GLY A 13 41.75 8.57 -25.45
C GLY A 13 40.44 7.92 -25.87
N TRP A 14 40.06 8.06 -27.14
CA TRP A 14 39.10 7.17 -27.81
C TRP A 14 37.61 7.54 -27.69
N LEU A 15 37.24 8.72 -28.20
CA LEU A 15 35.87 9.02 -28.62
C LEU A 15 35.61 8.36 -30.00
N GLY A 16 34.89 7.23 -30.01
CA GLY A 16 34.36 6.66 -31.28
C GLY A 16 34.17 5.14 -31.37
N VAL A 17 33.89 4.40 -30.28
CA VAL A 17 33.79 2.92 -30.32
C VAL A 17 32.44 2.41 -29.80
N PRO A 18 31.82 1.38 -30.43
CA PRO A 18 30.51 0.80 -30.02
C PRO A 18 30.43 0.26 -28.57
N ASP A 19 31.57 0.07 -27.91
CA ASP A 19 31.71 -0.46 -26.53
C ASP A 19 31.70 0.61 -25.43
N ALA A 20 31.38 1.87 -25.75
CA ALA A 20 31.34 2.96 -24.80
C ALA A 20 30.51 2.69 -23.52
N PRO A 21 29.34 2.01 -23.56
CA PRO A 21 28.57 1.69 -22.36
C PRO A 21 29.32 0.72 -21.44
N LEU A 22 29.80 -0.41 -21.98
CA LEU A 22 30.52 -1.45 -21.24
C LEU A 22 31.83 -0.92 -20.62
N ARG A 23 32.54 -0.03 -21.34
CA ARG A 23 33.76 0.62 -20.83
C ARG A 23 33.47 1.65 -19.74
N ARG A 24 32.42 2.47 -19.89
CA ARG A 24 31.95 3.39 -18.83
C ARG A 24 31.56 2.62 -17.57
N HIS A 25 30.87 1.50 -17.71
CA HIS A 25 30.56 0.63 -16.58
C HIS A 25 31.81 0.04 -15.91
N ARG A 26 32.83 -0.38 -16.68
CA ARG A 26 34.11 -0.85 -16.11
C ARG A 26 34.88 0.27 -15.39
N SER A 27 34.97 1.47 -15.95
CA SER A 27 35.67 2.59 -15.31
C SER A 27 34.94 3.08 -14.04
N LEU A 28 33.60 3.15 -14.09
CA LEU A 28 32.78 3.49 -12.92
C LEU A 28 32.94 2.44 -11.83
N ARG A 29 32.91 1.15 -12.18
CA ARG A 29 33.12 0.04 -11.25
C ARG A 29 34.52 0.04 -10.65
N ALA A 30 35.54 0.36 -11.43
CA ALA A 30 36.92 0.48 -10.94
C ALA A 30 37.06 1.66 -9.96
N ALA A 31 36.41 2.80 -10.23
CA ALA A 31 36.38 3.94 -9.32
C ALA A 31 35.66 3.59 -8.00
N VAL A 32 34.50 2.92 -8.07
CA VAL A 32 33.76 2.44 -6.90
C VAL A 32 34.60 1.42 -6.10
N GLY A 33 35.29 0.51 -6.79
CA GLY A 33 36.20 -0.46 -6.16
C GLY A 33 37.41 0.17 -5.47
N ALA A 34 37.97 1.24 -6.03
CA ALA A 34 39.03 2.01 -5.39
C ALA A 34 38.53 2.73 -4.12
N GLY A 35 37.31 3.28 -4.14
CA GLY A 35 36.66 3.83 -2.95
C GLY A 35 36.43 2.77 -1.88
N TYR A 36 35.95 1.59 -2.26
CA TYR A 36 35.76 0.45 -1.34
C TYR A 36 37.08 -0.01 -0.69
N ALA A 37 38.20 0.00 -1.43
CA ALA A 37 39.51 -0.36 -0.89
C ALA A 37 40.03 0.63 0.16
N LEU A 38 39.52 1.86 0.20
CA LEU A 38 39.85 2.87 1.22
C LEU A 38 38.94 2.79 2.45
N CYS A 39 37.80 2.10 2.36
CA CYS A 39 36.90 1.91 3.48
C CYS A 39 37.45 0.92 4.51
N GLU A 40 37.12 1.15 5.78
CA GLU A 40 37.38 0.23 6.89
C GLU A 40 36.49 -1.03 6.79
N PRO A 41 36.84 -2.15 7.45
CA PRO A 41 36.06 -3.39 7.36
C PRO A 41 34.59 -3.25 7.77
N THR A 42 34.29 -2.45 8.79
CA THR A 42 32.93 -2.15 9.28
C THR A 42 32.13 -1.34 8.26
N GLU A 43 32.75 -0.34 7.63
CA GLU A 43 32.16 0.47 6.56
C GLU A 43 31.86 -0.38 5.32
N ARG A 44 32.79 -1.28 4.94
CA ARG A 44 32.63 -2.22 3.82
C ARG A 44 31.46 -3.17 4.04
N THR A 45 31.31 -3.67 5.26
CA THR A 45 30.21 -4.56 5.66
C THR A 45 28.88 -3.81 5.64
N THR A 46 28.86 -2.58 6.18
CA THR A 46 27.69 -1.71 6.16
C THR A 46 27.26 -1.40 4.72
N TRP A 47 28.18 -0.99 3.85
CA TRP A 47 27.87 -0.76 2.43
C TRP A 47 27.30 -2.01 1.76
N ALA A 48 27.94 -3.18 1.94
CA ALA A 48 27.44 -4.42 1.36
C ALA A 48 26.00 -4.72 1.83
N ARG A 49 25.70 -4.58 3.13
CA ARG A 49 24.35 -4.83 3.68
C ARG A 49 23.33 -3.79 3.22
N LEU A 50 23.69 -2.51 3.15
CA LEU A 50 22.82 -1.43 2.65
C LEU A 50 22.41 -1.60 1.17
N SER A 51 23.11 -2.43 0.40
CA SER A 51 22.76 -2.69 -1.00
C SER A 51 21.39 -3.36 -1.20
N VAL A 52 20.78 -3.89 -0.12
CA VAL A 52 19.44 -4.49 -0.17
C VAL A 52 18.32 -3.46 -0.29
N PHE A 53 18.55 -2.20 0.08
CA PHE A 53 17.59 -1.10 -0.09
C PHE A 53 17.49 -0.72 -1.56
N ALA A 54 16.26 -0.53 -2.04
CA ALA A 54 15.98 -0.11 -3.40
C ALA A 54 15.77 1.40 -3.52
N GLY A 55 15.30 2.04 -2.44
CA GLY A 55 15.10 3.48 -2.32
C GLY A 55 16.10 4.14 -1.37
N ASP A 56 15.73 5.32 -0.89
CA ASP A 56 16.37 5.88 0.29
C ASP A 56 15.86 5.21 1.58
N PHE A 57 16.59 5.40 2.67
CA PHE A 57 16.29 4.81 3.97
C PHE A 57 16.73 5.75 5.09
N ASP A 58 16.10 5.63 6.26
CA ASP A 58 16.53 6.32 7.47
C ASP A 58 17.61 5.55 8.24
N GLU A 59 18.15 6.20 9.27
CA GLU A 59 19.20 5.62 10.11
C GLU A 59 18.72 4.37 10.86
N ASP A 60 17.48 4.36 11.37
CA ASP A 60 16.94 3.23 12.12
C ASP A 60 16.81 1.98 11.24
N ALA A 61 16.36 2.14 10.00
CA ALA A 61 16.33 1.08 9.00
C ALA A 61 17.73 0.54 8.71
N ALA A 62 18.71 1.43 8.54
CA ALA A 62 20.10 1.05 8.33
C ALA A 62 20.65 0.25 9.52
N VAL A 63 20.42 0.70 10.76
CA VAL A 63 20.84 0.01 11.98
C VAL A 63 20.22 -1.38 12.06
N PHE A 64 18.91 -1.50 11.82
CA PHE A 64 18.21 -2.79 11.89
C PHE A 64 18.72 -3.79 10.85
N VAL A 65 18.95 -3.34 9.62
CA VAL A 65 19.38 -4.21 8.51
C VAL A 65 20.87 -4.55 8.61
N CYS A 66 21.69 -3.60 9.03
CA CYS A 66 23.15 -3.75 9.00
C CYS A 66 23.72 -4.37 10.28
N SER A 67 23.08 -4.25 11.44
CA SER A 67 23.63 -4.78 12.69
C SER A 67 23.71 -6.32 12.73
N GLY A 68 24.63 -6.82 13.56
CA GLY A 68 24.89 -8.25 13.77
C GLY A 68 26.13 -8.76 13.01
N GLY A 69 26.49 -10.02 13.23
CA GLY A 69 27.64 -10.65 12.56
C GLY A 69 28.96 -9.90 12.77
N GLY A 70 29.18 -9.36 13.98
CA GLY A 70 30.39 -8.59 14.32
C GLY A 70 30.31 -7.09 14.10
N LEU A 71 29.18 -6.55 13.61
CA LEU A 71 28.91 -5.11 13.53
C LEU A 71 27.88 -4.70 14.60
N GLY A 72 28.29 -3.86 15.55
CA GLY A 72 27.44 -3.28 16.58
C GLY A 72 26.44 -2.27 16.02
N ALA A 73 25.30 -2.11 16.69
CA ALA A 73 24.27 -1.17 16.26
C ALA A 73 24.76 0.29 16.34
N GLU A 74 25.58 0.59 17.35
CA GLU A 74 26.23 1.87 17.60
C GLU A 74 27.30 2.24 16.55
N GLU A 75 27.82 1.27 15.81
CA GLU A 75 28.84 1.51 14.78
C GLU A 75 28.21 1.95 13.44
N VAL A 76 26.94 1.61 13.20
CA VAL A 76 26.27 1.86 11.92
C VAL A 76 26.15 3.36 11.62
N PRO A 77 25.70 4.25 12.54
CA PRO A 77 25.61 5.69 12.25
C PRO A 77 26.96 6.31 11.86
N VAL A 78 28.05 5.88 12.51
CA VAL A 78 29.41 6.33 12.17
C VAL A 78 29.79 5.86 10.75
N CYS A 79 29.47 4.61 10.40
CA CYS A 79 29.67 4.08 9.05
C CYS A 79 28.85 4.86 8.01
N LEU A 80 27.60 5.24 8.28
CA LEU A 80 26.79 6.06 7.37
C LEU A 80 27.45 7.40 7.08
N ALA A 81 27.93 8.10 8.11
CA ALA A 81 28.65 9.37 7.95
C ALA A 81 29.91 9.22 7.10
N ARG A 82 30.68 8.14 7.31
CA ARG A 82 31.88 7.83 6.51
C ARG A 82 31.56 7.49 5.07
N LEU A 83 30.49 6.73 4.82
CA LEU A 83 30.03 6.40 3.47
C LEU A 83 29.47 7.62 2.72
N VAL A 84 28.91 8.62 3.41
CA VAL A 84 28.58 9.93 2.83
C VAL A 84 29.86 10.67 2.41
N LEU A 85 30.88 10.72 3.27
CA LEU A 85 32.18 11.34 2.93
C LEU A 85 32.87 10.63 1.74
N ALA A 86 32.67 9.32 1.61
CA ALA A 86 33.15 8.51 0.49
C ALA A 86 32.28 8.62 -0.78
N SER A 87 31.24 9.46 -0.79
CA SER A 87 30.27 9.61 -1.90
C SER A 87 29.56 8.30 -2.30
N VAL A 88 29.48 7.33 -1.39
CA VAL A 88 28.71 6.08 -1.55
C VAL A 88 27.23 6.35 -1.28
N LEU A 89 26.97 7.15 -0.25
CA LEU A 89 25.63 7.60 0.15
C LEU A 89 25.48 9.10 -0.12
N THR A 90 24.25 9.51 -0.43
CA THR A 90 23.86 10.91 -0.57
C THR A 90 22.72 11.21 0.41
N PRO A 91 22.84 12.24 1.26
CA PRO A 91 21.73 12.66 2.11
C PRO A 91 20.61 13.25 1.24
N VAL A 92 19.37 12.84 1.51
CA VAL A 92 18.17 13.24 0.76
C VAL A 92 17.47 14.44 1.40
N ARG A 93 17.64 14.62 2.71
CA ARG A 93 17.07 15.71 3.51
C ARG A 93 18.18 16.64 4.00
N ASP A 94 17.81 17.88 4.26
CA ASP A 94 18.76 18.90 4.74
C ASP A 94 19.37 18.50 6.10
N PRO A 95 20.70 18.59 6.25
CA PRO A 95 21.35 18.40 7.55
C PRO A 95 20.79 19.38 8.59
N GLY A 96 20.35 18.87 9.74
CA GLY A 96 19.77 19.68 10.82
C GLY A 96 18.33 20.11 10.59
N GLY A 97 17.64 19.55 9.60
CA GLY A 97 16.20 19.72 9.41
C GLY A 97 15.37 19.08 10.54
N VAL A 98 14.07 19.40 10.56
CA VAL A 98 13.11 18.88 11.57
C VAL A 98 12.84 17.38 11.39
N LEU A 99 12.98 16.88 10.16
CA LEU A 99 12.75 15.47 9.83
C LEU A 99 14.03 14.65 9.99
N PRO A 100 13.94 13.36 10.37
CA PRO A 100 15.09 12.47 10.46
C PRO A 100 15.88 12.41 9.14
N PRO A 101 17.21 12.28 9.18
CA PRO A 101 18.03 12.18 7.99
C PRO A 101 17.68 10.92 7.20
N ARG A 102 17.73 11.03 5.87
CA ARG A 102 17.57 9.90 4.96
C ARG A 102 18.73 9.84 4.00
N TYR A 103 19.14 8.64 3.65
CA TYR A 103 20.30 8.36 2.81
C TYR A 103 19.87 7.59 1.58
N ARG A 104 20.43 7.96 0.42
CA ARG A 104 20.26 7.22 -0.82
C ARG A 104 21.60 6.70 -1.30
N MET A 105 21.64 5.43 -1.69
CA MET A 105 22.82 4.85 -2.32
C MET A 105 22.75 5.01 -3.84
N THR A 106 23.86 5.39 -4.47
CA THR A 106 23.92 5.46 -5.94
C THR A 106 23.76 4.07 -6.55
N GLU A 107 23.17 3.98 -7.75
CA GLU A 107 22.91 2.69 -8.40
C GLU A 107 24.21 1.86 -8.60
N ALA A 108 25.30 2.52 -8.98
CA ALA A 108 26.59 1.88 -9.17
C ALA A 108 27.18 1.35 -7.85
N ALA A 109 27.07 2.13 -6.77
CA ALA A 109 27.51 1.69 -5.45
C ALA A 109 26.64 0.54 -4.91
N ARG A 110 25.32 0.60 -5.13
CA ARG A 110 24.38 -0.46 -4.76
C ARG A 110 24.71 -1.77 -5.49
N GLY A 111 24.92 -1.70 -6.80
CA GLY A 111 25.33 -2.88 -7.60
C GLY A 111 26.65 -3.49 -7.12
N PHE A 112 27.65 -2.67 -6.80
CA PHE A 112 28.92 -3.15 -6.25
C PHE A 112 28.74 -3.77 -4.84
N GLY A 113 27.96 -3.13 -3.97
CA GLY A 113 27.66 -3.64 -2.63
C GLY A 113 26.93 -4.98 -2.66
N ALA A 114 25.97 -5.15 -3.57
CA ALA A 114 25.21 -6.39 -3.72
C ALA A 114 26.11 -7.59 -4.08
N GLU A 115 27.10 -7.38 -4.95
CA GLU A 115 28.07 -8.43 -5.28
C GLU A 115 28.98 -8.78 -4.10
N ARG A 116 29.39 -7.79 -3.31
CA ARG A 116 30.18 -8.03 -2.10
C ARG A 116 29.35 -8.78 -1.06
N LEU A 117 28.09 -8.41 -0.89
CA LEU A 117 27.14 -9.10 -0.01
C LEU A 117 26.94 -10.56 -0.42
N GLN A 118 26.83 -10.83 -1.72
CA GLN A 118 26.76 -12.17 -2.27
C GLN A 118 28.06 -12.96 -2.06
N SER A 119 29.21 -12.33 -2.31
CA SER A 119 30.53 -12.95 -2.10
C SER A 119 30.78 -13.31 -0.64
N ALA A 120 30.19 -12.56 0.30
CA ALA A 120 30.25 -12.83 1.73
C ALA A 120 29.22 -13.89 2.19
N GLY A 121 28.30 -14.33 1.33
CA GLY A 121 27.25 -15.28 1.69
C GLY A 121 26.16 -14.72 2.61
N GLU A 122 26.09 -13.40 2.78
CA GLU A 122 25.17 -12.75 3.73
C GLU A 122 23.87 -12.25 3.09
N THR A 123 23.67 -12.45 1.78
CA THR A 123 22.50 -11.95 1.05
C THR A 123 21.19 -12.36 1.69
N ALA A 124 21.02 -13.65 2.01
CA ALA A 124 19.79 -14.15 2.62
C ALA A 124 19.49 -13.43 3.94
N ALA A 125 20.46 -13.34 4.86
CA ALA A 125 20.27 -12.69 6.16
C ALA A 125 19.92 -11.20 6.05
N ALA A 126 20.60 -10.45 5.17
CA ALA A 126 20.30 -9.03 4.96
C ALA A 126 18.92 -8.82 4.32
N VAL A 127 18.54 -9.70 3.38
CA VAL A 127 17.20 -9.69 2.77
C VAL A 127 16.11 -9.98 3.80
N SER A 128 16.28 -10.98 4.68
CA SER A 128 15.30 -11.29 5.73
C SER A 128 15.15 -10.13 6.71
N ARG A 129 16.25 -9.52 7.17
CA ARG A 129 16.19 -8.33 8.04
C ARG A 129 15.47 -7.16 7.38
N HIS A 130 15.75 -6.90 6.10
CA HIS A 130 15.04 -5.90 5.33
C HIS A 130 13.54 -6.19 5.27
N LEU A 131 13.14 -7.44 4.97
CA LEU A 131 11.74 -7.84 4.99
C LEU A 131 11.08 -7.61 6.36
N TYR A 132 11.74 -7.98 7.46
CA TYR A 132 11.20 -7.80 8.80
C TYR A 132 11.06 -6.33 9.20
N TRP A 133 12.02 -5.48 8.81
CA TRP A 133 11.88 -4.04 9.00
C TRP A 133 10.64 -3.49 8.26
N TYR A 134 10.48 -3.85 6.99
CA TYR A 134 9.38 -3.37 6.17
C TYR A 134 8.03 -4.01 6.52
N ALA A 135 8.00 -5.17 7.17
CA ALA A 135 6.82 -5.69 7.84
C ALA A 135 6.37 -4.78 8.99
N ASN A 136 7.30 -4.28 9.81
CA ASN A 136 6.96 -3.33 10.87
C ASN A 136 6.45 -1.98 10.31
N ILE A 137 7.03 -1.50 9.22
CA ILE A 137 6.55 -0.30 8.52
C ILE A 137 5.13 -0.50 7.99
N ALA A 138 4.85 -1.63 7.32
CA ALA A 138 3.52 -1.95 6.81
C ALA A 138 2.47 -2.05 7.93
N SER A 139 2.79 -2.73 9.02
CA SER A 139 1.96 -2.81 10.22
C SER A 139 1.72 -1.43 10.85
N SER A 140 2.74 -0.56 10.89
CA SER A 140 2.60 0.81 11.41
C SER A 140 1.67 1.64 10.52
N ALA A 141 1.81 1.52 9.20
CA ALA A 141 0.91 2.17 8.25
C ALA A 141 -0.52 1.65 8.39
N HIS A 142 -0.71 0.34 8.58
CA HIS A 142 -2.00 -0.25 8.88
C HIS A 142 -2.63 0.31 10.16
N HIS A 143 -1.85 0.48 11.23
CA HIS A 143 -2.31 1.06 12.48
C HIS A 143 -2.71 2.53 12.34
N LEU A 144 -1.89 3.34 11.66
CA LEU A 144 -2.21 4.74 11.34
C LEU A 144 -3.51 4.83 10.53
N TRP A 145 -3.69 3.95 9.55
CA TRP A 145 -4.92 3.88 8.78
C TRP A 145 -6.13 3.55 9.68
N SER A 146 -6.03 2.50 10.49
CA SER A 146 -7.12 2.01 11.33
C SER A 146 -7.53 2.98 12.45
N THR A 147 -6.64 3.90 12.82
CA THR A 147 -6.91 4.98 13.80
C THR A 147 -7.46 6.26 13.15
N GLY A 148 -7.62 6.29 11.83
CA GLY A 148 -8.15 7.43 11.08
C GLY A 148 -7.09 8.43 10.63
N LEU A 149 -5.80 8.16 10.84
CA LEU A 149 -4.68 8.99 10.39
C LEU A 149 -4.28 8.64 8.95
N HIS A 150 -5.26 8.65 8.05
CA HIS A 150 -5.11 8.14 6.67
C HIS A 150 -3.98 8.85 5.90
N GLU A 151 -3.85 10.18 6.06
CA GLU A 151 -2.80 10.95 5.40
C GLU A 151 -1.39 10.53 5.85
N GLN A 152 -1.20 10.30 7.15
CA GLN A 152 0.07 9.85 7.69
C GLN A 152 0.38 8.42 7.23
N ALA A 153 -0.62 7.53 7.24
CA ALA A 153 -0.47 6.17 6.72
C ALA A 153 -0.03 6.16 5.25
N THR A 154 -0.69 6.93 4.39
CA THR A 154 -0.34 7.01 2.98
C THR A 154 1.00 7.69 2.74
N THR A 155 1.36 8.70 3.55
CA THR A 155 2.67 9.37 3.46
C THR A 155 3.78 8.39 3.79
N LEU A 156 3.62 7.62 4.88
CA LEU A 156 4.59 6.59 5.28
C LEU A 156 4.80 5.55 4.18
N VAL A 157 3.74 5.01 3.59
CA VAL A 157 3.85 4.02 2.50
C VAL A 157 4.55 4.61 1.28
N ARG A 158 4.29 5.87 0.93
CA ARG A 158 4.94 6.54 -0.20
C ARG A 158 6.41 6.82 0.04
N GLU A 159 6.78 7.26 1.25
CA GLU A 159 8.20 7.47 1.60
C GLU A 159 9.00 6.17 1.50
N GLU A 160 8.37 5.03 1.79
CA GLU A 160 9.00 3.70 1.77
C GLU A 160 8.65 2.83 0.57
N GLU A 161 7.99 3.39 -0.46
CA GLU A 161 7.40 2.62 -1.57
C GLU A 161 8.42 1.73 -2.28
N ASP A 162 9.57 2.31 -2.66
CA ASP A 162 10.63 1.60 -3.38
C ASP A 162 11.12 0.38 -2.57
N ASN A 163 11.21 0.50 -1.24
CA ASN A 163 11.68 -0.57 -0.37
C ASN A 163 10.59 -1.58 -0.01
N LEU A 164 9.34 -1.16 0.18
CA LEU A 164 8.20 -2.06 0.34
C LEU A 164 8.02 -2.94 -0.90
N HIS A 165 8.17 -2.37 -2.09
CA HIS A 165 8.17 -3.14 -3.34
C HIS A 165 9.34 -4.12 -3.40
N ALA A 166 10.54 -3.69 -3.02
CA ALA A 166 11.70 -4.58 -2.99
C ALA A 166 11.52 -5.74 -1.99
N ALA A 167 10.87 -5.50 -0.85
CA ALA A 167 10.55 -6.52 0.13
C ALA A 167 9.56 -7.55 -0.43
N LEU A 168 8.53 -7.11 -1.17
CA LEU A 168 7.49 -7.96 -1.77
C LEU A 168 7.87 -8.58 -3.14
N ALA A 169 8.96 -8.11 -3.78
CA ALA A 169 9.43 -8.61 -5.07
C ALA A 169 10.27 -9.89 -4.94
N ARG A 170 10.91 -10.10 -3.77
CA ARG A 170 11.77 -11.26 -3.55
C ARG A 170 10.96 -12.51 -3.23
N GLN A 171 11.41 -13.64 -3.75
CA GLN A 171 10.82 -14.93 -3.44
C GLN A 171 11.27 -15.35 -2.04
N PRO A 172 10.36 -15.63 -1.10
CA PRO A 172 10.73 -16.12 0.22
C PRO A 172 11.37 -17.51 0.10
N HIS A 173 12.47 -17.73 0.84
CA HIS A 173 13.16 -19.02 0.88
C HIS A 173 12.73 -19.87 2.07
N ARG A 174 12.16 -19.23 3.10
CA ARG A 174 11.70 -19.88 4.32
C ARG A 174 10.23 -19.58 4.59
N ALA A 175 9.58 -20.44 5.37
CA ALA A 175 8.15 -20.31 5.69
C ALA A 175 7.84 -19.06 6.55
N ASP A 176 8.75 -18.65 7.43
CA ASP A 176 8.67 -17.41 8.21
C ASP A 176 8.73 -16.18 7.31
N GLU A 177 9.63 -16.16 6.32
CA GLU A 177 9.71 -15.09 5.32
C GLU A 177 8.45 -15.02 4.46
N ALA A 178 7.93 -16.16 4.01
CA ALA A 178 6.70 -16.20 3.23
C ALA A 178 5.51 -15.63 4.01
N THR A 179 5.44 -15.97 5.30
CA THR A 179 4.42 -15.44 6.21
C THR A 179 4.57 -13.92 6.39
N ALA A 180 5.80 -13.42 6.61
CA ALA A 180 6.07 -11.99 6.76
C ALA A 180 5.76 -11.19 5.48
N ALA A 181 6.14 -11.69 4.30
CA ALA A 181 5.83 -11.03 3.04
C ALA A 181 4.32 -11.00 2.76
N LEU A 182 3.60 -12.08 3.08
CA LEU A 182 2.14 -12.12 2.96
C LEU A 182 1.47 -11.15 3.93
N ALA A 183 1.98 -11.03 5.16
CA ALA A 183 1.52 -10.05 6.15
C ALA A 183 1.72 -8.61 5.65
N VAL A 184 2.87 -8.26 5.08
CA VAL A 184 3.11 -6.96 4.45
C VAL A 184 2.04 -6.66 3.38
N ALA A 185 1.76 -7.63 2.51
CA ALA A 185 0.75 -7.45 1.46
C ALA A 185 -0.66 -7.20 2.03
N VAL A 186 -1.02 -7.90 3.10
CA VAL A 186 -2.32 -7.77 3.79
C VAL A 186 -2.41 -6.47 4.61
N ASP A 187 -1.37 -6.07 5.32
CA ASP A 187 -1.31 -4.81 6.07
C ASP A 187 -1.51 -3.59 5.17
N LEU A 188 -0.97 -3.66 3.96
CA LEU A 188 -1.11 -2.63 2.93
C LEU A 188 -2.43 -2.70 2.14
N TRP A 189 -3.45 -3.45 2.60
CA TRP A 189 -4.74 -3.57 1.92
C TRP A 189 -5.35 -2.23 1.50
N PHE A 190 -5.22 -1.19 2.33
CA PHE A 190 -5.77 0.15 2.06
C PHE A 190 -5.01 0.83 0.91
N TRP A 191 -3.71 0.59 0.79
CA TRP A 191 -2.90 1.10 -0.29
C TRP A 191 -3.31 0.47 -1.62
N TRP A 192 -3.54 -0.84 -1.64
CA TRP A 192 -3.96 -1.55 -2.85
C TRP A 192 -5.41 -1.25 -3.23
N ALA A 193 -6.34 -1.42 -2.28
CA ALA A 193 -7.77 -1.38 -2.55
C ALA A 193 -8.32 0.05 -2.58
N VAL A 194 -7.83 0.95 -1.71
CA VAL A 194 -8.40 2.30 -1.57
C VAL A 194 -7.59 3.35 -2.34
N CYS A 195 -6.27 3.20 -2.39
CA CYS A 195 -5.38 4.20 -3.02
C CYS A 195 -5.15 3.97 -4.53
N GLY A 196 -5.88 3.04 -5.15
CA GLY A 196 -5.88 2.83 -6.61
C GLY A 196 -4.74 1.96 -7.14
N ARG A 197 -4.13 1.12 -6.29
CA ARG A 197 -3.01 0.24 -6.64
C ARG A 197 -3.42 -1.24 -6.72
N ALA A 198 -4.63 -1.49 -7.20
CA ALA A 198 -5.23 -2.83 -7.16
C ALA A 198 -4.49 -3.87 -8.01
N ALA A 199 -4.07 -3.49 -9.23
CA ALA A 199 -3.34 -4.40 -10.13
C ALA A 199 -2.01 -4.86 -9.51
N GLU A 200 -1.30 -3.95 -8.86
CA GLU A 200 -0.03 -4.23 -8.19
C GLU A 200 -0.20 -5.12 -6.97
N GLY A 201 -1.13 -4.77 -6.06
CA GLY A 201 -1.42 -5.59 -4.89
C GLY A 201 -1.84 -7.01 -5.28
N ARG A 202 -2.65 -7.16 -6.35
CA ARG A 202 -3.05 -8.46 -6.90
C ARG A 202 -1.84 -9.26 -7.37
N GLU A 203 -0.91 -8.63 -8.08
CA GLU A 203 0.29 -9.29 -8.59
C GLU A 203 1.21 -9.77 -7.45
N HIS A 204 1.35 -8.99 -6.37
CA HIS A 204 2.05 -9.45 -5.17
C HIS A 204 1.36 -10.66 -4.51
N LEU A 205 0.05 -10.59 -4.28
CA LEU A 205 -0.72 -11.66 -3.65
C LEU A 205 -0.70 -12.95 -4.50
N ARG A 206 -0.82 -12.83 -5.83
CA ARG A 206 -0.74 -13.97 -6.76
C ARG A 206 0.57 -14.74 -6.65
N ARG A 207 1.70 -14.04 -6.40
CA ARG A 207 3.01 -14.67 -6.20
C ARG A 207 3.18 -15.26 -4.80
N LEU A 208 2.63 -14.60 -3.78
CA LEU A 208 2.84 -14.96 -2.37
C LEU A 208 1.86 -16.04 -1.86
N LEU A 209 0.63 -16.11 -2.37
CA LEU A 209 -0.37 -17.09 -1.94
C LEU A 209 0.08 -18.56 -2.13
N PRO A 210 0.70 -18.96 -3.25
CA PRO A 210 1.14 -20.35 -3.44
C PRO A 210 2.23 -20.82 -2.47
N VAL A 211 3.01 -19.89 -1.90
CA VAL A 211 4.07 -20.19 -0.93
C VAL A 211 3.60 -20.01 0.52
N GLY A 212 2.41 -19.43 0.72
CA GLY A 212 1.78 -19.27 2.02
C GLY A 212 1.19 -20.57 2.55
N ARG A 213 0.93 -20.61 3.86
CA ARG A 213 0.25 -21.76 4.50
C ARG A 213 -1.26 -21.64 4.30
N ALA A 214 -1.83 -22.57 3.53
CA ALA A 214 -3.21 -22.55 3.05
C ALA A 214 -4.29 -22.41 4.15
N ASP A 215 -4.04 -22.93 5.36
CA ASP A 215 -5.04 -23.03 6.45
C ASP A 215 -4.83 -22.00 7.57
N THR A 216 -4.16 -20.89 7.28
CA THR A 216 -3.95 -19.82 8.26
C THR A 216 -4.96 -18.70 8.08
N ARG A 217 -5.30 -18.02 9.18
CA ARG A 217 -6.11 -16.79 9.16
C ARG A 217 -5.55 -15.78 8.15
N LEU A 218 -4.24 -15.61 8.12
CA LEU A 218 -3.54 -14.72 7.18
C LEU A 218 -3.78 -15.12 5.72
N CYS A 219 -3.81 -16.42 5.40
CA CYS A 219 -4.12 -16.89 4.05
C CYS A 219 -5.57 -16.55 3.67
N GLY A 220 -6.53 -16.72 4.59
CA GLY A 220 -7.93 -16.31 4.38
C GLY A 220 -8.05 -14.81 4.08
N GLN A 221 -7.36 -13.97 4.87
CA GLN A 221 -7.29 -12.52 4.66
C GLN A 221 -6.65 -12.17 3.31
N ALA A 222 -5.55 -12.83 2.94
CA ALA A 222 -4.88 -12.62 1.67
C ALA A 222 -5.72 -13.05 0.46
N LEU A 223 -6.43 -14.18 0.56
CA LEU A 223 -7.37 -14.64 -0.48
C LEU A 223 -8.55 -13.68 -0.64
N TRP A 224 -9.11 -13.19 0.48
CA TRP A 224 -10.16 -12.18 0.44
C TRP A 224 -9.67 -10.91 -0.26
N LEU A 225 -8.49 -10.40 0.13
CA LEU A 225 -7.91 -9.22 -0.48
C LEU A 225 -7.62 -9.45 -1.96
N ALA A 226 -7.07 -10.61 -2.34
CA ALA A 226 -6.83 -10.95 -3.74
C ALA A 226 -8.14 -10.98 -4.54
N GLY A 227 -9.20 -11.56 -3.99
CA GLY A 227 -10.54 -11.57 -4.60
C GLY A 227 -11.13 -10.17 -4.74
N TRP A 228 -10.98 -9.32 -3.73
CA TRP A 228 -11.39 -7.92 -3.80
C TRP A 228 -10.63 -7.16 -4.90
N LEU A 229 -9.30 -7.24 -4.92
CA LEU A 229 -8.49 -6.58 -5.93
C LEU A 229 -8.76 -7.11 -7.34
N ALA A 230 -9.09 -8.41 -7.47
CA ALA A 230 -9.53 -9.02 -8.71
C ALA A 230 -10.84 -8.41 -9.22
N VAL A 231 -11.83 -8.16 -8.35
CA VAL A 231 -13.04 -7.40 -8.74
C VAL A 231 -12.69 -5.99 -9.23
N CYS A 232 -11.81 -5.28 -8.52
CA CYS A 232 -11.43 -3.91 -8.89
C CYS A 232 -10.79 -3.79 -10.28
N VAL A 233 -10.21 -4.87 -10.80
CA VAL A 233 -9.57 -4.93 -12.13
C VAL A 233 -10.32 -5.84 -13.11
N ASP A 234 -11.56 -6.22 -12.80
CA ASP A 234 -12.40 -7.11 -13.61
C ASP A 234 -11.72 -8.44 -14.01
N ALA A 235 -10.95 -9.02 -13.09
CA ALA A 235 -10.29 -10.31 -13.30
C ALA A 235 -11.24 -11.50 -13.10
N PRO A 236 -11.17 -12.54 -13.95
CA PRO A 236 -12.13 -13.65 -13.96
C PRO A 236 -12.05 -14.57 -12.75
N ASP A 237 -10.93 -14.56 -12.02
CA ASP A 237 -10.67 -15.42 -10.86
C ASP A 237 -11.25 -14.86 -9.54
N ALA A 238 -11.88 -13.69 -9.56
CA ALA A 238 -12.40 -13.03 -8.36
C ALA A 238 -13.36 -13.91 -7.54
N ALA A 239 -14.33 -14.54 -8.19
CA ALA A 239 -15.32 -15.39 -7.52
C ALA A 239 -14.68 -16.65 -6.90
N GLU A 240 -13.68 -17.22 -7.57
CA GLU A 240 -12.95 -18.38 -7.06
C GLU A 240 -12.16 -18.01 -5.79
N LEU A 241 -11.41 -16.90 -5.85
CA LEU A 241 -10.61 -16.40 -4.72
C LEU A 241 -11.49 -16.08 -3.51
N LEU A 242 -12.63 -15.41 -3.71
CA LEU A 242 -13.59 -15.12 -2.64
C LEU A 242 -14.20 -16.40 -2.04
N GLY A 243 -14.52 -17.40 -2.87
CA GLY A 243 -15.00 -18.70 -2.40
C GLY A 243 -13.94 -19.48 -1.60
N GLN A 244 -12.67 -19.40 -2.00
CA GLN A 244 -11.55 -19.96 -1.22
C GLN A 244 -11.39 -19.21 0.12
N ALA A 245 -11.41 -17.87 0.09
CA ALA A 245 -11.30 -17.04 1.29
C ALA A 245 -12.39 -17.37 2.32
N TRP A 246 -13.63 -17.54 1.86
CA TRP A 246 -14.75 -17.92 2.73
C TRP A 246 -14.55 -19.30 3.38
N ARG A 247 -14.12 -20.31 2.60
CA ARG A 247 -13.83 -21.65 3.13
C ARG A 247 -12.71 -21.63 4.17
N VAL A 248 -11.61 -20.92 3.89
CA VAL A 248 -10.50 -20.77 4.85
C VAL A 248 -10.95 -20.00 6.08
N GLY A 249 -11.71 -18.92 5.92
CA GLY A 249 -12.28 -18.15 7.02
C GLY A 249 -13.16 -18.99 7.94
N MET A 250 -14.02 -19.85 7.38
CA MET A 250 -14.82 -20.80 8.16
C MET A 250 -13.99 -21.80 8.94
N LEU A 251 -12.99 -22.43 8.29
CA LEU A 251 -12.15 -23.43 8.95
C LEU A 251 -11.28 -22.80 10.05
N ALA A 252 -10.86 -21.55 9.87
CA ALA A 252 -10.05 -20.80 10.83
C ALA A 252 -10.88 -20.08 11.92
N GLY A 253 -12.22 -20.08 11.82
CA GLY A 253 -13.09 -19.30 12.73
C GLY A 253 -12.90 -17.79 12.62
N ASP A 254 -12.55 -17.27 11.44
CA ASP A 254 -12.31 -15.84 11.20
C ASP A 254 -13.56 -15.17 10.61
N ASP A 255 -14.51 -14.84 11.49
CA ASP A 255 -15.76 -14.13 11.16
C ASP A 255 -15.50 -12.83 10.37
N ALA A 256 -14.38 -12.16 10.65
CA ALA A 256 -13.99 -10.95 9.94
C ALA A 256 -13.76 -11.21 8.44
N THR A 257 -13.07 -12.28 8.07
CA THR A 257 -12.85 -12.65 6.67
C THR A 257 -14.16 -13.08 6.01
N ILE A 258 -15.00 -13.86 6.71
CA ILE A 258 -16.33 -14.27 6.19
C ILE A 258 -17.19 -13.04 5.87
N GLY A 259 -17.35 -12.13 6.83
CA GLY A 259 -18.15 -10.93 6.63
C GLY A 259 -17.57 -10.00 5.57
N ARG A 260 -16.25 -9.97 5.39
CA ARG A 260 -15.60 -9.20 4.31
C ARG A 260 -15.77 -9.83 2.92
N VAL A 261 -15.86 -11.15 2.82
CA VAL A 261 -16.29 -11.80 1.57
C VAL A 261 -17.71 -11.35 1.23
N SER A 262 -18.64 -11.41 2.19
CA SER A 262 -20.01 -10.91 1.98
C SER A 262 -20.04 -9.40 1.65
N HIS A 263 -19.12 -8.61 2.19
CA HIS A 263 -18.99 -7.18 1.82
C HIS A 263 -18.70 -7.02 0.33
N VAL A 264 -17.70 -7.74 -0.20
CA VAL A 264 -17.31 -7.67 -1.61
C VAL A 264 -18.44 -8.17 -2.52
N LEU A 265 -19.07 -9.30 -2.18
CA LEU A 265 -20.21 -9.84 -2.94
C LEU A 265 -21.41 -8.87 -2.94
N GLY A 266 -21.64 -8.19 -1.82
CA GLY A 266 -22.68 -7.18 -1.69
C GLY A 266 -22.43 -5.94 -2.52
N ALA A 267 -21.17 -5.50 -2.63
CA ALA A 267 -20.77 -4.39 -3.49
C ALA A 267 -20.94 -4.74 -4.98
N VAL A 268 -20.46 -5.91 -5.41
CA VAL A 268 -20.65 -6.42 -6.78
C VAL A 268 -22.14 -6.49 -7.14
N ALA A 269 -22.97 -7.06 -6.26
CA ALA A 269 -24.40 -7.16 -6.50
C ALA A 269 -25.09 -5.79 -6.62
N LEU A 270 -24.60 -4.77 -5.91
CA LEU A 270 -25.12 -3.41 -5.98
C LEU A 270 -24.88 -2.78 -7.36
N GLU A 271 -23.71 -3.05 -7.95
CA GLU A 271 -23.30 -2.55 -9.27
C GLU A 271 -24.06 -3.22 -10.40
N GLU A 272 -24.24 -4.54 -10.30
CA GLU A 272 -25.06 -5.31 -11.24
C GLU A 272 -26.55 -4.99 -11.12
N GLY A 273 -26.94 -4.10 -10.19
CA GLY A 273 -28.33 -3.69 -9.96
C GLY A 273 -29.17 -4.73 -9.23
N ARG A 274 -28.57 -5.81 -8.73
CA ARG A 274 -29.23 -6.92 -8.01
C ARG A 274 -29.51 -6.53 -6.56
N THR A 275 -30.41 -5.58 -6.39
CA THR A 275 -30.66 -4.87 -5.12
C THR A 275 -30.97 -5.81 -3.95
N GLU A 276 -31.79 -6.85 -4.16
CA GLU A 276 -32.11 -7.82 -3.09
C GLU A 276 -30.88 -8.61 -2.62
N ARG A 277 -30.05 -9.08 -3.56
CA ARG A 277 -28.79 -9.77 -3.24
C ARG A 277 -27.80 -8.84 -2.54
N ALA A 278 -27.70 -7.60 -3.00
CA ALA A 278 -26.88 -6.58 -2.35
C ALA A 278 -27.32 -6.35 -0.89
N ILE A 279 -28.62 -6.23 -0.64
CA ILE A 279 -29.15 -6.07 0.72
C ILE A 279 -28.81 -7.27 1.61
N ALA A 280 -28.99 -8.49 1.10
CA ALA A 280 -28.69 -9.72 1.86
C ALA A 280 -27.22 -9.81 2.25
N HIS A 281 -26.31 -9.70 1.26
CA HIS A 281 -24.87 -9.81 1.50
C HIS A 281 -24.32 -8.66 2.36
N LEU A 282 -24.78 -7.42 2.17
CA LEU A 282 -24.30 -6.29 2.97
C LEU A 282 -24.85 -6.32 4.39
N TRP A 283 -26.03 -6.90 4.62
CA TRP A 283 -26.53 -7.16 5.96
C TRP A 283 -25.67 -8.21 6.68
N GLU A 284 -25.41 -9.34 6.02
CA GLU A 284 -24.53 -10.39 6.55
C GLU A 284 -23.15 -9.82 6.86
N ALA A 285 -22.54 -9.08 5.93
CA ALA A 285 -21.25 -8.44 6.14
C ALA A 285 -21.24 -7.52 7.38
N ALA A 286 -22.28 -6.72 7.56
CA ALA A 286 -22.34 -5.75 8.65
C ALA A 286 -22.67 -6.38 10.01
N ASP A 287 -23.25 -7.59 10.02
CA ASP A 287 -23.57 -8.37 11.21
C ASP A 287 -22.41 -9.28 11.63
N THR A 288 -21.71 -9.89 10.66
CA THR A 288 -20.64 -10.85 10.90
C THR A 288 -19.29 -10.19 11.21
N ILE A 289 -18.97 -9.02 10.63
CA ILE A 289 -17.66 -8.37 10.87
C ILE A 289 -17.59 -7.88 12.34
N PRO A 290 -16.63 -8.39 13.15
CA PRO A 290 -16.45 -7.93 14.52
C PRO A 290 -16.07 -6.45 14.60
N VAL A 291 -16.47 -5.78 15.68
CA VAL A 291 -16.20 -4.35 15.91
C VAL A 291 -14.70 -4.01 15.92
N HIS A 292 -13.87 -4.93 16.39
CA HIS A 292 -12.40 -4.77 16.50
C HIS A 292 -11.65 -5.60 15.46
N ALA A 293 -12.29 -5.89 14.32
CA ALA A 293 -11.65 -6.66 13.27
C ALA A 293 -10.46 -5.88 12.67
N GLU A 294 -9.29 -6.52 12.67
CA GLU A 294 -8.07 -6.00 12.03
C GLU A 294 -8.15 -6.21 10.51
N HIS A 295 -7.56 -5.29 9.74
CA HIS A 295 -7.58 -5.23 8.26
C HIS A 295 -8.95 -4.95 7.61
N GLY A 296 -8.92 -4.50 6.37
CA GLY A 296 -10.10 -4.32 5.53
C GLY A 296 -11.17 -3.31 6.00
N PRO A 297 -12.33 -3.27 5.31
CA PRO A 297 -13.42 -2.37 5.65
C PRO A 297 -14.05 -2.77 6.99
N PRO A 298 -14.29 -1.81 7.91
CA PRO A 298 -15.02 -2.08 9.14
C PRO A 298 -16.52 -2.30 8.85
N ALA A 299 -17.22 -2.93 9.79
CA ALA A 299 -18.67 -3.17 9.69
C ALA A 299 -19.49 -1.90 9.41
N ALA A 300 -19.01 -0.74 9.87
CA ALA A 300 -19.64 0.55 9.63
C ALA A 300 -19.71 0.91 8.13
N VAL A 301 -18.71 0.54 7.32
CA VAL A 301 -18.73 0.73 5.87
C VAL A 301 -19.79 -0.18 5.25
N SER A 302 -19.90 -1.44 5.69
CA SER A 302 -20.96 -2.36 5.26
C SER A 302 -22.36 -1.81 5.61
N TRP A 303 -22.56 -1.26 6.80
CA TRP A 303 -23.83 -0.59 7.18
C TRP A 303 -24.14 0.61 6.28
N ALA A 304 -23.13 1.40 5.90
CA ALA A 304 -23.32 2.53 5.01
C ALA A 304 -23.69 2.09 3.59
N LEU A 305 -23.02 1.06 3.05
CA LEU A 305 -23.31 0.52 1.72
C LEU A 305 -24.67 -0.20 1.68
N LEU A 306 -25.04 -0.91 2.76
CA LEU A 306 -26.38 -1.47 2.92
C LEU A 306 -27.46 -0.38 2.84
N ALA A 307 -27.22 0.79 3.46
CA ALA A 307 -28.15 1.90 3.39
C ALA A 307 -28.29 2.45 1.96
N VAL A 308 -27.23 2.41 1.14
CA VAL A 308 -27.30 2.77 -0.28
C VAL A 308 -28.20 1.81 -1.05
N ALA A 309 -28.02 0.49 -0.85
CA ALA A 309 -28.86 -0.54 -1.46
C ALA A 309 -30.34 -0.38 -1.05
N GLN A 310 -30.59 -0.23 0.26
CA GLN A 310 -31.92 -0.06 0.83
C GLN A 310 -32.58 1.26 0.43
N ALA A 311 -31.82 2.30 0.10
CA ALA A 311 -32.40 3.59 -0.26
C ALA A 311 -33.33 3.48 -1.48
N LYS A 312 -33.15 2.47 -2.36
CA LYS A 312 -34.01 2.22 -3.53
C LYS A 312 -35.35 1.59 -3.16
N VAL A 313 -35.36 0.78 -2.09
CA VAL A 313 -36.50 -0.10 -1.73
C VAL A 313 -37.23 0.41 -0.50
N SER A 314 -36.49 0.67 0.59
CA SER A 314 -37.03 1.09 1.88
C SER A 314 -36.20 2.23 2.47
N PRO A 315 -36.62 3.49 2.26
CA PRO A 315 -35.97 4.65 2.88
C PRO A 315 -36.03 4.67 4.42
N ALA A 316 -36.86 3.84 5.05
CA ALA A 316 -36.94 3.67 6.49
C ALA A 316 -35.81 2.77 7.00
N ASP A 317 -35.56 1.64 6.34
CA ASP A 317 -34.47 0.72 6.68
C ASP A 317 -33.11 1.33 6.40
N ALA A 318 -32.98 2.05 5.27
CA ALA A 318 -31.77 2.81 4.96
C ALA A 318 -31.39 3.78 6.09
N ARG A 319 -32.36 4.45 6.73
CA ARG A 319 -32.10 5.32 7.89
C ARG A 319 -31.65 4.54 9.12
N ARG A 320 -32.15 3.31 9.33
CA ARG A 320 -31.73 2.44 10.43
C ARG A 320 -30.27 2.01 10.25
N SER A 321 -29.92 1.60 9.03
CA SER A 321 -28.56 1.23 8.65
C SER A 321 -27.59 2.41 8.77
N ILE A 322 -27.98 3.62 8.35
CA ILE A 322 -27.20 4.86 8.58
C ILE A 322 -26.94 5.11 10.07
N ARG A 323 -27.93 4.91 10.94
CA ARG A 323 -27.75 5.08 12.39
C ARG A 323 -26.74 4.07 12.94
N ARG A 324 -26.78 2.81 12.48
CA ARG A 324 -25.80 1.79 12.87
C ARG A 324 -24.39 2.14 12.38
N ALA A 325 -24.24 2.56 11.12
CA ALA A 325 -22.97 3.03 10.58
C ALA A 325 -22.38 4.21 11.39
N SER A 326 -23.23 5.07 11.96
CA SER A 326 -22.81 6.23 12.75
C SER A 326 -22.61 5.95 14.25
N ALA A 327 -23.07 4.79 14.75
CA ALA A 327 -23.08 4.45 16.17
C ALA A 327 -21.87 3.63 16.63
N GLY A 328 -21.01 3.19 15.69
CA GLY A 328 -19.83 2.38 16.01
C GLY A 328 -18.76 3.18 16.78
N PRO A 329 -17.86 2.50 17.52
CA PRO A 329 -16.80 3.11 18.32
C PRO A 329 -15.66 3.77 17.52
N GLN A 330 -15.83 4.02 16.22
CA GLN A 330 -14.86 4.68 15.34
C GLN A 330 -15.38 6.05 14.83
N PRO A 331 -15.72 7.01 15.71
CA PRO A 331 -16.76 7.96 15.39
C PRO A 331 -16.25 9.36 15.03
N ARG A 332 -14.92 9.61 14.91
CA ARG A 332 -14.41 10.98 14.68
C ARG A 332 -13.38 11.16 13.57
N HIS A 333 -12.49 10.18 13.33
CA HIS A 333 -11.36 10.36 12.41
C HIS A 333 -11.36 9.46 11.16
N ASP A 334 -12.20 8.40 11.09
CA ASP A 334 -12.30 7.60 9.86
C ASP A 334 -13.04 8.38 8.77
N VAL A 335 -12.25 8.98 7.87
CA VAL A 335 -12.74 9.77 6.74
C VAL A 335 -13.52 8.90 5.75
N TRP A 336 -13.17 7.61 5.62
CA TRP A 336 -13.81 6.69 4.69
C TRP A 336 -15.24 6.37 5.13
N THR A 337 -15.41 5.85 6.35
CA THR A 337 -16.74 5.55 6.91
C THR A 337 -17.63 6.79 6.94
N ARG A 338 -17.06 7.95 7.30
CA ARG A 338 -17.78 9.22 7.33
C ARG A 338 -18.26 9.64 5.94
N SER A 339 -17.41 9.56 4.92
CA SER A 339 -17.77 9.91 3.54
C SER A 339 -18.86 8.98 2.99
N MET A 340 -18.71 7.65 3.18
CA MET A 340 -19.73 6.65 2.80
C MET A 340 -21.07 6.90 3.48
N THR A 341 -21.06 7.19 4.78
CA THR A 341 -22.29 7.48 5.55
C THR A 341 -22.95 8.78 5.06
N GLN A 342 -22.17 9.82 4.76
CA GLN A 342 -22.68 11.08 4.22
C GLN A 342 -23.28 10.90 2.81
N TYR A 343 -22.67 10.07 1.98
CA TYR A 343 -23.20 9.70 0.67
C TYR A 343 -24.56 8.96 0.81
N ALA A 344 -24.63 7.93 1.64
CA ALA A 344 -25.89 7.22 1.90
C ALA A 344 -26.99 8.16 2.42
N GLN A 345 -26.65 9.07 3.34
CA GLN A 345 -27.57 10.09 3.83
C GLN A 345 -28.01 11.08 2.75
N ALA A 346 -27.14 11.44 1.82
CA ALA A 346 -27.46 12.33 0.70
C ALA A 346 -28.45 11.65 -0.27
N LEU A 347 -28.19 10.39 -0.62
CA LEU A 347 -29.06 9.59 -1.49
C LEU A 347 -30.48 9.44 -0.89
N VAL A 348 -30.56 9.13 0.41
CA VAL A 348 -31.84 8.99 1.12
C VAL A 348 -32.60 10.33 1.22
N ASP A 349 -31.89 11.46 1.31
CA ASP A 349 -32.52 12.78 1.29
C ASP A 349 -33.00 13.19 -0.10
N HIS A 350 -32.22 12.89 -1.14
CA HIS A 350 -32.59 13.16 -2.52
C HIS A 350 -33.87 12.40 -2.89
N ARG A 351 -33.96 11.11 -2.58
CA ARG A 351 -35.17 10.30 -2.81
C ARG A 351 -36.41 10.75 -2.06
N ARG A 352 -36.25 11.55 -1.00
CA ARG A 352 -37.38 12.15 -0.25
C ARG A 352 -37.69 13.59 -0.69
N GLY A 353 -37.10 14.06 -1.79
CA GLY A 353 -37.28 15.43 -2.27
C GLY A 353 -36.59 16.50 -1.39
N ARG A 354 -35.72 16.12 -0.45
CA ARG A 354 -35.04 17.07 0.45
C ARG A 354 -33.76 17.62 -0.18
N ARG A 355 -33.91 18.29 -1.33
CA ARG A 355 -32.83 18.72 -2.24
C ARG A 355 -31.68 19.45 -1.53
N SER A 356 -31.97 20.51 -0.76
CA SER A 356 -30.92 21.30 -0.09
C SER A 356 -30.12 20.51 0.96
N ARG A 357 -30.76 19.54 1.63
CA ARG A 357 -30.06 18.67 2.59
C ARG A 357 -29.21 17.63 1.87
N ALA A 358 -29.74 17.04 0.80
CA ALA A 358 -29.03 16.09 -0.05
C ALA A 358 -27.76 16.74 -0.63
N TRP A 359 -27.88 17.93 -1.22
CA TRP A 359 -26.77 18.66 -1.83
C TRP A 359 -25.63 18.93 -0.82
N ARG A 360 -25.96 19.46 0.36
CA ARG A 360 -24.96 19.72 1.42
C ARG A 360 -24.25 18.46 1.89
N ARG A 361 -24.97 17.33 1.99
CA ARG A 361 -24.38 16.06 2.41
C ARG A 361 -23.52 15.43 1.33
N ALA A 362 -23.92 15.51 0.07
CA ALA A 362 -23.14 15.05 -1.07
C ALA A 362 -21.80 15.80 -1.16
N HIS A 363 -21.79 17.12 -0.98
CA HIS A 363 -20.56 17.92 -0.97
C HIS A 363 -19.62 17.58 0.20
N LYS A 364 -20.18 17.31 1.38
CA LYS A 364 -19.37 16.82 2.52
C LYS A 364 -18.76 15.45 2.24
N ALA A 365 -19.54 14.55 1.63
CA ALA A 365 -19.04 13.24 1.22
C ALA A 365 -17.89 13.38 0.21
N LEU A 366 -18.04 14.29 -0.77
CA LEU A 366 -17.02 14.57 -1.78
C LEU A 366 -15.73 15.11 -1.16
N ALA A 367 -15.83 16.07 -0.24
CA ALA A 367 -14.65 16.59 0.46
C ALA A 367 -13.89 15.50 1.22
N GLY A 368 -14.61 14.57 1.88
CA GLY A 368 -14.00 13.40 2.50
C GLY A 368 -13.36 12.45 1.49
N ALA A 369 -14.02 12.22 0.36
CA ALA A 369 -13.51 11.34 -0.69
C ALA A 369 -12.22 11.87 -1.34
N ILE A 370 -12.17 13.19 -1.60
CA ILE A 370 -10.99 13.87 -2.10
C ILE A 370 -9.85 13.85 -1.07
N GLY A 371 -10.14 13.97 0.23
CA GLY A 371 -9.11 13.87 1.28
C GLY A 371 -8.39 12.51 1.26
N VAL A 372 -9.14 11.42 1.13
CA VAL A 372 -8.56 10.06 1.08
C VAL A 372 -7.82 9.83 -0.25
N ALA A 373 -8.39 10.25 -1.38
CA ALA A 373 -7.80 10.02 -2.69
C ALA A 373 -6.64 10.99 -3.03
N GLY A 374 -6.65 12.21 -2.48
CA GLY A 374 -5.56 13.18 -2.59
C GLY A 374 -4.32 12.74 -1.81
N ALA A 375 -4.54 12.14 -0.63
CA ALA A 375 -3.51 11.48 0.16
C ALA A 375 -2.89 10.24 -0.53
N ALA A 376 -3.44 9.77 -1.65
CA ALA A 376 -2.84 8.77 -2.54
C ALA A 376 -2.15 9.35 -3.79
N ARG A 377 -2.48 10.59 -4.21
CA ARG A 377 -2.09 11.15 -5.52
C ARG A 377 -1.04 12.27 -5.49
N THR A 378 -0.71 12.87 -4.34
CA THR A 378 0.33 13.90 -4.28
C THR A 378 1.71 13.32 -4.61
N THR A 379 2.14 13.46 -5.86
CA THR A 379 3.48 13.10 -6.33
C THR A 379 4.54 13.97 -5.67
N ALA A 380 5.65 13.38 -5.24
CA ALA A 380 6.87 14.16 -4.98
C ALA A 380 7.31 14.85 -6.29
N PRO A 381 7.79 16.11 -6.26
CA PRO A 381 8.25 16.79 -7.46
C PRO A 381 9.48 16.06 -8.02
N GLY A 382 9.31 15.32 -9.14
CA GLY A 382 10.42 14.70 -9.86
C GLY A 382 10.18 13.30 -10.44
N LYS A 383 9.20 12.53 -9.98
CA LYS A 383 8.78 11.26 -10.62
C LYS A 383 7.52 11.51 -11.45
N ALA A 384 7.70 11.82 -12.73
CA ALA A 384 6.59 11.86 -13.69
C ALA A 384 6.31 10.42 -14.15
N ASP A 385 5.27 9.80 -13.62
CA ASP A 385 4.69 8.60 -14.22
C ASP A 385 3.36 8.92 -14.90
N GLY A 386 3.23 8.43 -16.13
CA GLY A 386 2.05 8.54 -16.99
C GLY A 386 0.89 7.65 -16.55
N THR A 387 0.48 7.71 -15.28
CA THR A 387 -0.66 6.96 -14.76
C THR A 387 -1.96 7.75 -14.87
N THR A 388 -2.49 7.84 -16.10
CA THR A 388 -3.91 8.08 -16.39
C THR A 388 -4.75 6.83 -16.05
N GLY A 389 -4.58 6.27 -14.85
CA GLY A 389 -5.18 4.98 -14.44
C GLY A 389 -6.58 5.05 -13.82
N ALA A 390 -7.13 6.24 -13.58
CA ALA A 390 -8.48 6.39 -13.03
C ALA A 390 -9.60 6.38 -14.10
N ALA A 391 -9.25 6.29 -15.39
CA ALA A 391 -10.21 6.43 -16.49
C ALA A 391 -10.88 5.11 -16.95
N GLY A 392 -10.55 3.96 -16.35
CA GLY A 392 -11.06 2.65 -16.77
C GLY A 392 -11.83 1.83 -15.72
N ALA A 393 -11.93 2.31 -14.48
CA ALA A 393 -12.67 1.62 -13.43
C ALA A 393 -14.19 1.79 -13.66
N GLY A 394 -14.93 0.69 -13.77
CA GLY A 394 -16.40 0.73 -13.77
C GLY A 394 -16.96 1.42 -12.50
N PRO A 395 -18.27 1.73 -12.47
CA PRO A 395 -18.92 2.33 -11.30
C PRO A 395 -18.84 1.47 -10.03
N ALA A 396 -18.94 0.15 -10.17
CA ALA A 396 -17.78 -0.74 -10.03
C ALA A 396 -16.91 -0.77 -8.76
N ALA A 397 -15.68 -1.17 -9.06
CA ALA A 397 -14.44 -0.60 -8.57
C ALA A 397 -14.59 0.77 -7.85
N ALA A 398 -15.28 1.78 -8.39
CA ALA A 398 -15.42 3.07 -7.70
C ALA A 398 -16.22 3.06 -6.37
N MET A 399 -17.17 2.16 -6.13
CA MET A 399 -17.81 1.96 -4.81
C MET A 399 -16.95 1.16 -3.84
N MET A 400 -16.08 0.33 -4.39
CA MET A 400 -15.21 -0.59 -3.65
C MET A 400 -13.84 0.02 -3.34
N THR A 401 -13.33 0.94 -4.16
CA THR A 401 -12.03 1.57 -3.99
C THR A 401 -12.15 2.84 -3.15
N GLY A 402 -12.16 2.69 -1.83
CA GLY A 402 -12.18 3.83 -0.92
C GLY A 402 -13.55 4.48 -0.70
N PRO A 403 -13.58 5.72 -0.17
CA PRO A 403 -14.83 6.49 -0.09
C PRO A 403 -15.49 6.53 -1.45
N PRO A 404 -16.84 6.70 -1.51
CA PRO A 404 -17.57 6.49 -2.75
C PRO A 404 -16.88 7.32 -3.82
N GLY A 405 -16.45 6.65 -4.89
CA GLY A 405 -15.57 7.26 -5.87
C GLY A 405 -16.12 8.62 -6.26
N ALA A 406 -15.26 9.62 -6.37
CA ALA A 406 -15.68 11.00 -6.59
C ALA A 406 -16.72 11.10 -7.74
N ALA A 407 -16.57 10.27 -8.77
CA ALA A 407 -17.52 10.09 -9.86
C ALA A 407 -18.97 9.79 -9.41
N LEU A 408 -19.20 8.88 -8.46
CA LEU A 408 -20.53 8.53 -7.96
C LEU A 408 -21.15 9.64 -7.12
N ILE A 409 -20.31 10.37 -6.37
CA ILE A 409 -20.77 11.53 -5.62
C ILE A 409 -21.11 12.67 -6.58
N HIS A 410 -20.29 12.88 -7.62
CA HIS A 410 -20.57 13.84 -8.69
C HIS A 410 -21.85 13.49 -9.45
N GLN A 411 -22.07 12.21 -9.77
CA GLN A 411 -23.32 11.76 -10.38
C GLN A 411 -24.53 12.08 -9.48
N LEU A 412 -24.45 11.77 -8.19
CA LEU A 412 -25.52 12.11 -7.26
C LEU A 412 -25.75 13.62 -7.16
N ILE A 413 -24.68 14.44 -7.20
CA ILE A 413 -24.81 15.91 -7.22
C ILE A 413 -25.53 16.35 -8.50
N ALA A 414 -25.17 15.80 -9.65
CA ALA A 414 -25.82 16.08 -10.93
C ALA A 414 -27.30 15.67 -10.90
N ASP A 415 -27.64 14.51 -10.35
CA ASP A 415 -29.02 14.04 -10.18
C ASP A 415 -29.84 14.97 -9.26
N ILE A 416 -29.21 15.43 -8.16
CA ILE A 416 -29.81 16.43 -7.25
C ILE A 416 -30.04 17.76 -7.97
N GLU A 417 -29.18 18.13 -8.90
CA GLU A 417 -29.26 19.37 -9.68
C GLU A 417 -30.27 19.29 -10.82
N ALA A 418 -30.44 18.12 -11.43
CA ALA A 418 -31.34 17.86 -12.54
C ALA A 418 -32.84 17.93 -12.18
N GLY A 419 -33.23 17.67 -10.92
CA GLY A 419 -34.64 17.82 -10.52
C GLY A 419 -35.11 16.86 -9.42
N PRO A 420 -36.44 16.68 -9.27
CA PRO A 420 -36.99 15.71 -8.33
C PRO A 420 -36.55 14.28 -8.68
N PRO A 421 -36.43 13.38 -7.68
CA PRO A 421 -35.99 12.01 -7.92
C PRO A 421 -36.96 11.28 -8.87
N PRO A 422 -36.48 10.30 -9.66
CA PRO A 422 -37.36 9.44 -10.44
C PRO A 422 -38.37 8.76 -9.51
N SER A 423 -39.63 8.69 -9.94
CA SER A 423 -40.71 8.01 -9.22
C SER A 423 -40.32 6.55 -8.96
N ILE A 424 -40.48 6.11 -7.71
CA ILE A 424 -40.14 4.75 -7.23
C ILE A 424 -41.04 3.72 -7.90
#